data_AF-A0A3B3X0Y6-F1
#
_entry.id   AF-A0A3B3X0Y6-F1
#
_cell.length_a   1.000
_cell.length_b   1.000
_cell.length_c   1.000
_cell.angle_alpha   90.00
_cell.angle_beta   90.00
_cell.angle_gamma   90.00
#
_symmetry.space_group_name_H-M   'P 1'
#
loop_
_entity.id
_entity.type
_entity.pdbx_description
1 polymer ?
#
loop_
_entity_poly.entity_id
_entity_poly.type
_entity_poly.pdbx_seq_one_letter_code
_entity_poly.pdbx_strand_id
1 'polypeptide(L)'
;MNPCVVYEKHTETLFLFFIYVNETEPWQLQHHENKARLCYITKKKNSNKWSEFTEVTELQPVFKNWSTFAIGPGHGIQTKSGRMIIPAYAYSKDKQPIPHSFCFYSDDYGSTWKCEEMLSEISTECEMTEIFDSSNRESLIYCNARSLGSHRVQAKIDESGVHTFTTATPLGELRKGCQGSVISFPAQTGDAKPSEEKWLLFSHPTNQKSDWERLDLGVYVSTSPVRSISAFNLVWSQPWVINQGPSGYSDLTYIEDGWFACLMECGEKSAIDQIACQVFTYEEVLKGIPNFRT
;
A
#
# COMPACT_ATOMS: atom_id res chain seq x y z
N MET A 1 7.71 -8.67 -12.08
CA MET A 1 8.02 -8.42 -10.66
C MET A 1 7.07 -7.38 -10.11
N ASN A 2 6.89 -7.34 -8.79
CA ASN A 2 6.01 -6.44 -8.06
C ASN A 2 4.59 -6.32 -8.66
N PRO A 3 3.78 -7.38 -8.59
CA PRO A 3 2.39 -7.31 -9.02
C PRO A 3 1.61 -6.30 -8.17
N CYS A 4 0.78 -5.49 -8.83
CA CYS A 4 -0.14 -4.57 -8.19
C CYS A 4 -1.50 -4.66 -8.88
N VAL A 5 -2.53 -5.10 -8.14
CA VAL A 5 -3.87 -5.32 -8.69
C VAL A 5 -4.78 -4.13 -8.41
N VAL A 6 -5.59 -3.72 -9.39
CA VAL A 6 -6.68 -2.74 -9.17
C VAL A 6 -7.91 -3.17 -9.97
N TYR A 7 -9.09 -2.99 -9.38
CA TYR A 7 -10.36 -3.30 -10.04
C TYR A 7 -11.07 -2.02 -10.45
N GLU A 8 -11.26 -1.82 -11.75
CA GLU A 8 -12.00 -0.70 -12.33
C GLU A 8 -13.48 -1.07 -12.43
N LYS A 9 -14.31 -0.42 -11.60
CA LYS A 9 -15.72 -0.78 -11.40
C LYS A 9 -16.62 -0.41 -12.58
N HIS A 10 -16.32 0.65 -13.34
CA HIS A 10 -17.20 1.12 -14.42
C HIS A 10 -17.23 0.13 -15.59
N THR A 11 -16.06 -0.37 -15.98
CA THR A 11 -15.85 -1.32 -17.07
C THR A 11 -15.80 -2.77 -16.60
N GLU A 12 -15.88 -2.99 -15.27
CA GLU A 12 -15.74 -4.29 -14.62
C GLU A 12 -14.45 -5.02 -15.03
N THR A 13 -13.34 -4.27 -15.02
CA THR A 13 -12.03 -4.73 -15.50
C THR A 13 -11.04 -4.83 -14.35
N LEU A 14 -10.49 -6.02 -14.14
CA LEU A 14 -9.34 -6.22 -13.27
C LEU A 14 -8.06 -5.89 -14.04
N PHE A 15 -7.27 -4.96 -13.54
CA PHE A 15 -5.93 -4.67 -14.02
C PHE A 15 -4.92 -5.35 -13.08
N LEU A 16 -3.94 -6.03 -13.67
CA LEU A 16 -2.75 -6.51 -12.98
C LEU A 16 -1.55 -5.78 -13.56
N PHE A 17 -1.07 -4.76 -12.85
CA PHE A 17 0.16 -4.07 -13.16
C PHE A 17 1.35 -4.86 -12.64
N PHE A 18 2.49 -4.72 -13.32
CA PHE A 18 3.77 -5.27 -12.88
C PHE A 18 4.91 -4.57 -13.62
N ILE A 19 6.14 -4.74 -13.11
CA ILE A 19 7.35 -4.34 -13.83
C ILE A 19 8.06 -5.53 -14.44
N TYR A 20 8.63 -5.32 -15.62
CA TYR A 20 9.65 -6.16 -16.20
C TYR A 20 10.97 -5.39 -16.21
N VAL A 21 12.07 -6.03 -15.81
CA VAL A 21 13.39 -5.38 -15.66
C VAL A 21 14.38 -6.04 -16.60
N ASN A 22 15.05 -5.23 -17.44
CA ASN A 22 16.12 -5.72 -18.32
C ASN A 22 17.49 -5.75 -17.63
N GLU A 23 17.65 -5.03 -16.52
CA GLU A 23 18.88 -4.98 -15.72
C GLU A 23 18.55 -4.95 -14.23
N THR A 24 19.47 -5.42 -13.39
CA THR A 24 19.27 -5.42 -11.93
C THR A 24 19.14 -4.02 -11.36
N GLU A 25 18.41 -3.83 -10.25
CA GLU A 25 18.32 -2.53 -9.57
C GLU A 25 19.71 -1.95 -9.25
N PRO A 26 20.68 -2.68 -8.63
CA PRO A 26 22.01 -2.14 -8.38
C PRO A 26 22.72 -1.63 -9.64
N TRP A 27 22.58 -2.34 -10.77
CA TRP A 27 23.15 -1.90 -12.04
C TRP A 27 22.51 -0.57 -12.51
N GLN A 28 21.18 -0.48 -12.45
CA GLN A 28 20.45 0.73 -12.87
C GLN A 28 20.80 1.94 -12.00
N LEU A 29 20.95 1.73 -10.68
CA LEU A 29 21.38 2.78 -9.74
C LEU A 29 22.83 3.22 -9.99
N GLN A 30 23.74 2.28 -10.29
CA GLN A 30 25.14 2.60 -10.58
C GLN A 30 25.32 3.39 -11.89
N HIS A 31 24.51 3.09 -12.90
CA HIS A 31 24.64 3.69 -14.23
C HIS A 31 23.67 4.86 -14.47
N HIS A 32 22.75 5.12 -13.54
CA HIS A 32 21.66 6.10 -13.68
C HIS A 32 20.81 5.87 -14.95
N GLU A 33 20.65 4.59 -15.31
CA GLU A 33 19.96 4.15 -16.53
C GLU A 33 18.72 3.31 -16.21
N ASN A 34 17.54 3.85 -16.53
CA ASN A 34 16.27 3.15 -16.33
C ASN A 34 16.05 2.04 -17.36
N LYS A 35 16.00 0.82 -16.87
CA LYS A 35 15.73 -0.42 -17.61
C LYS A 35 14.45 -1.13 -17.14
N ALA A 36 13.72 -0.53 -16.20
CA ALA A 36 12.39 -0.98 -15.79
C ALA A 36 11.33 -0.62 -16.84
N ARG A 37 10.37 -1.52 -17.03
CA ARG A 37 9.24 -1.37 -17.96
C ARG A 37 7.94 -1.61 -17.21
N LEU A 38 7.05 -0.63 -17.22
CA LEU A 38 5.73 -0.71 -16.58
C LEU A 38 4.74 -1.33 -17.54
N CYS A 39 4.09 -2.39 -17.08
CA CYS A 39 3.21 -3.20 -17.90
C CYS A 39 1.93 -3.53 -17.14
N TYR A 40 0.88 -3.87 -17.87
CA TYR A 40 -0.29 -4.50 -17.29
C TYR A 40 -0.91 -5.55 -18.22
N ILE A 41 -1.67 -6.45 -17.61
CA ILE A 41 -2.66 -7.28 -18.28
C ILE A 41 -4.02 -7.04 -17.64
N THR A 42 -5.10 -7.27 -18.38
CA THR A 42 -6.46 -7.05 -17.89
C THR A 42 -7.33 -8.30 -17.99
N LYS A 43 -8.34 -8.39 -17.14
CA LYS A 43 -9.39 -9.40 -17.23
C LYS A 43 -10.74 -8.76 -16.93
N LYS A 44 -11.64 -8.78 -17.92
CA LYS A 44 -13.04 -8.39 -17.70
C LYS A 44 -13.75 -9.45 -16.86
N LYS A 45 -14.67 -9.03 -15.98
CA LYS A 45 -15.45 -9.91 -15.09
C LYS A 45 -16.08 -11.11 -15.79
N ASN A 46 -16.65 -10.90 -16.98
CA ASN A 46 -17.32 -11.93 -17.77
C ASN A 46 -16.38 -12.65 -18.78
N SER A 47 -15.07 -12.42 -18.70
CA SER A 47 -14.06 -13.06 -19.56
C SER A 47 -13.30 -14.13 -18.79
N ASN A 48 -13.13 -15.29 -19.42
CA ASN A 48 -12.24 -16.34 -18.94
C ASN A 48 -10.79 -16.17 -19.40
N LYS A 49 -10.52 -15.16 -20.24
CA LYS A 49 -9.19 -14.87 -20.79
C LYS A 49 -8.66 -13.53 -20.28
N TRP A 50 -7.37 -13.51 -20.00
CA TRP A 50 -6.60 -12.27 -19.83
C TRP A 50 -6.35 -11.62 -21.19
N SER A 51 -6.15 -10.31 -21.20
CA SER A 51 -5.70 -9.58 -22.38
C SER A 51 -4.26 -9.94 -22.75
N GLU A 52 -3.87 -9.54 -23.95
CA GLU A 52 -2.46 -9.42 -24.30
C GLU A 52 -1.76 -8.39 -23.38
N PHE A 53 -0.43 -8.49 -23.37
CA PHE A 53 0.46 -7.61 -22.64
C PHE A 53 0.39 -6.17 -23.16
N THR A 54 0.19 -5.20 -22.27
CA THR A 54 0.25 -3.77 -22.59
C THR A 54 1.39 -3.11 -21.83
N GLU A 55 2.32 -2.48 -22.55
CA GLU A 55 3.39 -1.68 -21.97
C GLU A 55 2.99 -0.19 -21.96
N VAL A 56 3.18 0.47 -20.82
CA VAL A 56 2.84 1.90 -20.64
C VAL A 56 4.04 2.75 -20.20
N THR A 57 5.26 2.20 -20.21
CA THR A 57 6.47 2.91 -19.78
C THR A 57 6.68 4.23 -20.53
N GLU A 58 6.56 4.20 -21.85
CA GLU A 58 6.81 5.36 -22.71
C GLU A 58 5.68 6.41 -22.65
N LEU A 59 4.54 6.07 -22.04
CA LEU A 59 3.43 7.01 -21.82
C LEU A 59 3.72 8.00 -20.69
N GLN A 60 4.75 7.74 -19.87
CA GLN A 60 5.15 8.60 -18.76
C GLN A 60 6.56 9.14 -19.00
N PRO A 61 6.71 10.31 -19.65
CA PRO A 61 8.03 10.90 -19.91
C PRO A 61 8.88 11.09 -18.64
N VAL A 62 8.23 11.29 -17.49
CA VAL A 62 8.89 11.45 -16.19
C VAL A 62 9.74 10.23 -15.80
N PHE A 63 9.42 9.02 -16.26
CA PHE A 63 10.19 7.81 -15.96
C PHE A 63 11.61 7.87 -16.53
N LYS A 64 11.84 8.68 -17.58
CA LYS A 64 13.17 8.91 -18.16
C LYS A 64 14.06 9.77 -17.25
N ASN A 65 13.50 10.41 -16.23
CA ASN A 65 14.24 11.24 -15.26
C ASN A 65 14.67 10.46 -14.01
N TRP A 66 14.37 9.16 -13.94
CA TRP A 66 14.69 8.31 -12.80
C TRP A 66 15.76 7.28 -13.14
N SER A 67 16.57 6.90 -12.14
CA SER A 67 17.56 5.83 -12.30
C SER A 67 16.85 4.48 -12.47
N THR A 68 15.77 4.26 -11.72
CA THR A 68 14.84 3.15 -11.86
C THR A 68 13.57 3.45 -11.07
N PHE A 69 12.53 2.63 -11.23
CA PHE A 69 11.28 2.70 -10.48
C PHE A 69 10.67 1.32 -10.33
N ALA A 70 9.76 1.18 -9.38
CA ALA A 70 8.86 0.05 -9.29
C ALA A 70 7.48 0.49 -8.81
N ILE A 71 6.52 -0.43 -8.91
CA ILE A 71 5.15 -0.26 -8.43
C ILE A 71 4.91 -1.19 -7.24
N GLY A 72 3.87 -0.91 -6.45
CA GLY A 72 3.43 -1.73 -5.32
C GLY A 72 4.62 -2.28 -4.50
N PRO A 73 4.67 -3.60 -4.23
CA PRO A 73 3.67 -4.62 -4.57
C PRO A 73 2.43 -4.59 -3.65
N GLY A 74 1.39 -5.34 -4.04
CA GLY A 74 0.14 -5.48 -3.29
C GLY A 74 -1.05 -5.07 -4.14
N HIS A 75 -1.80 -4.06 -3.69
CA HIS A 75 -2.96 -3.56 -4.44
C HIS A 75 -2.93 -2.04 -4.67
N GLY A 76 -3.64 -1.64 -5.72
CA GLY A 76 -4.06 -0.28 -5.97
C GLY A 76 -5.53 -0.11 -5.59
N ILE A 77 -6.01 1.13 -5.62
CA ILE A 77 -7.38 1.45 -5.23
C ILE A 77 -8.13 2.16 -6.35
N GLN A 78 -9.46 2.02 -6.34
CA GLN A 78 -10.35 2.94 -7.04
C GLN A 78 -11.15 3.73 -6.01
N THR A 79 -10.97 5.05 -6.01
CA THR A 79 -11.64 5.96 -5.09
C THR A 79 -13.14 6.04 -5.38
N LYS A 80 -13.90 6.65 -4.46
CA LYS A 80 -15.32 6.96 -4.65
C LYS A 80 -15.59 7.83 -5.87
N SER A 81 -14.65 8.70 -6.25
CA SER A 81 -14.75 9.53 -7.47
C SER A 81 -14.46 8.77 -8.76
N GLY A 82 -13.98 7.52 -8.67
CA GLY A 82 -13.66 6.68 -9.82
C GLY A 82 -12.19 6.73 -10.25
N ARG A 83 -11.36 7.58 -9.62
CA ARG A 83 -9.92 7.64 -9.86
C ARG A 83 -9.27 6.32 -9.45
N MET A 84 -8.53 5.71 -10.36
CA MET A 84 -7.64 4.59 -10.04
C MET A 84 -6.29 5.11 -9.58
N ILE A 85 -5.71 4.50 -8.55
CA ILE A 85 -4.40 4.86 -7.99
C ILE A 85 -3.56 3.60 -7.88
N ILE A 86 -2.35 3.65 -8.41
CA ILE A 86 -1.33 2.61 -8.27
C ILE A 86 -0.16 3.18 -7.48
N PRO A 87 0.16 2.61 -6.30
CA PRO A 87 1.33 3.02 -5.53
C PRO A 87 2.63 2.66 -6.26
N ALA A 88 3.65 3.51 -6.11
CA ALA A 88 4.94 3.34 -6.76
C ALA A 88 6.07 4.04 -5.99
N TYR A 89 7.31 3.77 -6.39
CA TYR A 89 8.47 4.52 -5.92
C TYR A 89 9.52 4.59 -7.03
N ALA A 90 10.35 5.63 -6.98
CA ALA A 90 11.43 5.79 -7.95
C ALA A 90 12.68 6.37 -7.31
N TYR A 91 13.81 6.05 -7.90
CA TYR A 91 15.11 6.59 -7.52
C TYR A 91 15.46 7.77 -8.42
N SER A 92 15.87 8.88 -7.81
CA SER A 92 16.33 10.05 -8.56
C SER A 92 17.54 9.72 -9.45
N LYS A 93 17.78 10.54 -10.47
CA LYS A 93 19.00 10.51 -11.31
C LYS A 93 20.16 11.32 -10.73
N ASP A 94 20.04 11.77 -9.48
CA ASP A 94 21.12 12.50 -8.81
C ASP A 94 22.34 11.60 -8.61
N LYS A 95 23.49 12.21 -8.33
CA LYS A 95 24.76 11.49 -8.06
C LYS A 95 24.61 10.37 -7.02
N GLN A 96 23.70 10.56 -6.06
CA GLN A 96 23.23 9.53 -5.15
C GLN A 96 21.76 9.28 -5.46
N PRO A 97 21.39 8.14 -6.08
CA PRO A 97 20.00 7.81 -6.34
C PRO A 97 19.26 7.61 -5.02
N ILE A 98 18.37 8.54 -4.66
CA ILE A 98 17.56 8.46 -3.43
C ILE A 98 16.14 8.06 -3.82
N PRO A 99 15.54 7.04 -3.18
CA PRO A 99 14.19 6.62 -3.48
C PRO A 99 13.15 7.44 -2.73
N HIS A 100 12.06 7.76 -3.44
CA HIS A 100 10.87 8.36 -2.87
C HIS A 100 9.62 7.68 -3.42
N SER A 101 8.66 7.42 -2.52
CA SER A 101 7.35 6.88 -2.88
C SER A 101 6.50 7.95 -3.56
N PHE A 102 5.59 7.51 -4.42
CA PHE A 102 4.58 8.34 -5.08
C PHE A 102 3.42 7.43 -5.51
N CYS A 103 2.48 7.95 -6.27
CA CYS A 103 1.56 7.11 -7.02
C CYS A 103 1.35 7.65 -8.42
N PHE A 104 0.88 6.78 -9.31
CA PHE A 104 0.30 7.21 -10.56
C PHE A 104 -1.19 6.87 -10.59
N TYR A 105 -1.97 7.69 -11.27
CA TYR A 105 -3.41 7.62 -11.25
C TYR A 105 -4.02 7.79 -12.64
N SER A 106 -5.24 7.30 -12.79
CA SER A 106 -6.06 7.45 -13.99
C SER A 106 -7.46 7.91 -13.63
N ASP A 107 -7.95 8.92 -14.35
CA ASP A 107 -9.30 9.49 -14.22
C ASP A 107 -10.22 9.07 -15.40
N ASP A 108 -9.73 8.24 -16.31
CA ASP A 108 -10.38 7.88 -17.58
C ASP A 108 -10.38 6.36 -17.84
N TYR A 109 -10.63 5.62 -16.75
CA TYR A 109 -10.78 4.15 -16.76
C TYR A 109 -9.54 3.41 -17.26
N GLY A 110 -8.35 3.99 -17.07
CA GLY A 110 -7.06 3.39 -17.41
C GLY A 110 -6.55 3.75 -18.80
N SER A 111 -7.21 4.68 -19.51
CA SER A 111 -6.82 5.11 -20.86
C SER A 111 -5.55 5.95 -20.83
N THR A 112 -5.44 6.87 -19.86
CA THR A 112 -4.27 7.68 -19.59
C THR A 112 -3.90 7.64 -18.12
N TRP A 113 -2.62 7.89 -17.84
CA TRP A 113 -2.07 7.87 -16.49
C TRP A 113 -1.30 9.16 -16.23
N LYS A 114 -1.24 9.58 -14.97
CA LYS A 114 -0.46 10.74 -14.50
C LYS A 114 0.25 10.37 -13.21
N CYS A 115 1.38 11.01 -12.91
CA CYS A 115 2.09 10.81 -11.65
C CYS A 115 1.76 11.94 -10.67
N GLU A 116 1.53 11.60 -9.40
CA GLU A 116 1.55 12.56 -8.31
C GLU A 116 2.99 12.98 -7.97
N GLU A 117 3.11 14.03 -7.15
CA GLU A 117 4.38 14.41 -6.55
C GLU A 117 4.94 13.29 -5.64
N MET A 118 6.26 13.22 -5.55
CA MET A 118 6.94 12.27 -4.66
C MET A 118 6.87 12.73 -3.20
N LEU A 119 6.85 11.78 -2.26
CA LEU A 119 7.01 12.07 -0.85
C LEU A 119 8.37 12.75 -0.60
N SER A 120 8.39 13.74 0.30
CA SER A 120 9.64 14.41 0.70
C SER A 120 10.60 13.51 1.47
N GLU A 121 10.06 12.52 2.19
CA GLU A 121 10.82 11.57 3.01
C GLU A 121 11.31 10.36 2.19
N ILE A 122 12.53 9.91 2.48
CA ILE A 122 13.15 8.75 1.81
C ILE A 122 12.29 7.51 2.05
N SER A 123 11.82 6.89 0.98
CA SER A 123 10.83 5.81 1.06
C SER A 123 10.79 4.96 -0.22
N THR A 124 10.29 3.73 -0.10
CA THR A 124 10.22 2.76 -1.22
C THR A 124 8.81 2.18 -1.36
N GLU A 125 8.63 0.86 -1.26
CA GLU A 125 7.33 0.21 -1.43
C GLU A 125 6.28 0.83 -0.51
N CYS A 126 5.15 1.22 -1.08
CA CYS A 126 4.06 1.86 -0.34
C CYS A 126 2.72 1.26 -0.72
N GLU A 127 1.74 1.42 0.17
CA GLU A 127 0.34 1.19 -0.13
C GLU A 127 -0.50 2.40 0.22
N MET A 128 -1.67 2.48 -0.41
CA MET A 128 -2.54 3.64 -0.33
C MET A 128 -4.00 3.24 -0.21
N THR A 129 -4.75 3.99 0.58
CA THR A 129 -6.21 3.86 0.67
C THR A 129 -6.88 5.22 0.76
N GLU A 130 -8.09 5.32 0.24
CA GLU A 130 -8.96 6.48 0.44
C GLU A 130 -9.49 6.47 1.89
N ILE A 131 -9.46 7.63 2.54
CA ILE A 131 -10.09 7.87 3.83
C ILE A 131 -11.04 9.05 3.65
N PHE A 132 -12.22 8.96 4.26
CA PHE A 132 -13.13 10.09 4.34
C PHE A 132 -12.91 10.87 5.64
N ASP A 133 -12.46 12.12 5.53
CA ASP A 133 -12.37 13.04 6.65
C ASP A 133 -13.72 13.74 6.86
N SER A 134 -14.54 13.21 7.77
CA SER A 134 -15.84 13.81 8.12
C SER A 134 -15.78 15.23 8.71
N SER A 135 -14.61 15.79 9.07
CA SER A 135 -14.49 17.16 9.61
C SER A 135 -14.56 18.20 8.49
N ASN A 136 -13.87 17.92 7.39
CA ASN A 136 -13.89 18.75 6.18
C ASN A 136 -14.87 18.23 5.13
N ARG A 137 -15.45 17.04 5.35
CA ARG A 137 -16.29 16.30 4.39
C ARG A 137 -15.57 16.03 3.07
N GLU A 138 -14.27 15.77 3.16
CA GLU A 138 -13.39 15.57 2.03
C GLU A 138 -12.79 14.17 2.08
N SER A 139 -12.64 13.55 0.90
CA SER A 139 -11.82 12.35 0.75
C SER A 139 -10.36 12.76 0.61
N LEU A 140 -9.48 12.04 1.29
CA LEU A 140 -8.04 12.12 1.08
C LEU A 140 -7.48 10.72 0.82
N ILE A 141 -6.29 10.65 0.24
CA ILE A 141 -5.55 9.40 0.12
C ILE A 141 -4.53 9.35 1.25
N TYR A 142 -4.58 8.28 2.04
CA TYR A 142 -3.53 7.96 3.00
C TYR A 142 -2.52 7.04 2.35
N CYS A 143 -1.25 7.38 2.49
CA CYS A 143 -0.11 6.59 2.03
C CYS A 143 0.70 6.08 3.23
N ASN A 144 1.02 4.78 3.20
CA ASN A 144 1.93 4.13 4.13
C ASN A 144 3.12 3.54 3.36
N ALA A 145 4.31 4.06 3.60
CA ALA A 145 5.50 3.72 2.83
C ALA A 145 6.60 3.09 3.69
N ARG A 146 7.26 2.10 3.10
CA ARG A 146 8.46 1.43 3.62
C ARG A 146 9.59 2.44 3.74
N SER A 147 10.22 2.42 4.91
CA SER A 147 11.39 3.24 5.19
C SER A 147 12.60 2.39 5.57
N LEU A 148 13.78 3.01 5.60
CA LEU A 148 14.98 2.43 6.21
C LEU A 148 15.18 2.91 7.66
N GLY A 149 14.26 3.73 8.17
CA GLY A 149 14.25 4.23 9.54
C GLY A 149 13.57 3.26 10.51
N SER A 150 13.30 3.72 11.73
CA SER A 150 12.60 2.93 12.74
C SER A 150 11.08 2.94 12.62
N HIS A 151 10.53 3.73 11.68
CA HIS A 151 9.09 3.91 11.51
C HIS A 151 8.69 4.00 10.04
N ARG A 152 7.44 3.63 9.73
CA ARG A 152 6.84 3.83 8.41
C ARG A 152 6.77 5.32 8.06
N VAL A 153 7.02 5.67 6.81
CA VAL A 153 6.73 7.02 6.30
C VAL A 153 5.24 7.08 6.01
N GLN A 154 4.56 8.11 6.54
CA GLN A 154 3.12 8.27 6.39
C GLN A 154 2.82 9.63 5.77
N ALA A 155 1.88 9.65 4.82
CA ALA A 155 1.51 10.86 4.10
C ALA A 155 0.01 10.90 3.80
N LYS A 156 -0.50 12.11 3.63
CA LYS A 156 -1.82 12.38 3.08
C LYS A 156 -1.67 13.06 1.73
N ILE A 157 -2.57 12.75 0.81
CA ILE A 157 -2.66 13.38 -0.51
C ILE A 157 -4.08 13.90 -0.65
N ASP A 158 -4.20 15.22 -0.80
CA ASP A 158 -5.45 15.96 -0.93
C ASP A 158 -5.31 17.07 -2.00
N GLU A 159 -6.28 17.97 -2.12
CA GLU A 159 -6.24 19.06 -3.10
C GLU A 159 -5.06 20.02 -2.92
N SER A 160 -4.47 20.08 -1.72
CA SER A 160 -3.29 20.89 -1.41
C SER A 160 -1.97 20.20 -1.73
N GLY A 161 -2.00 18.97 -2.23
CA GLY A 161 -0.83 18.18 -2.62
C GLY A 161 -0.47 17.08 -1.63
N VAL A 162 0.81 16.71 -1.63
CA VAL A 162 1.36 15.57 -0.89
C VAL A 162 2.02 16.05 0.40
N HIS A 163 1.55 15.57 1.55
CA HIS A 163 2.02 16.01 2.87
C HIS A 163 2.38 14.83 3.76
N THR A 164 3.66 14.71 4.12
CA THR A 164 4.11 13.75 5.14
C THR A 164 3.74 14.25 6.54
N PHE A 165 3.45 13.32 7.46
CA PHE A 165 3.11 13.65 8.84
C PHE A 165 3.57 12.55 9.80
N THR A 166 3.73 12.93 11.08
CA THR A 166 4.03 12.01 12.17
C THR A 166 2.75 11.67 12.92
N THR A 167 2.50 10.38 13.14
CA THR A 167 1.35 9.92 13.94
C THR A 167 1.63 10.02 15.44
N ALA A 168 0.56 10.16 16.24
CA ALA A 168 0.65 10.13 17.69
C ALA A 168 1.23 8.81 18.21
N THR A 169 0.88 7.69 17.57
CA THR A 169 1.57 6.42 17.73
C THR A 169 2.24 6.04 16.41
N PRO A 170 3.57 6.16 16.31
CA PRO A 170 4.31 5.75 15.12
C PRO A 170 4.13 4.27 14.82
N LEU A 171 3.89 3.92 13.55
CA LEU A 171 4.00 2.54 13.09
C LEU A 171 5.47 2.17 12.98
N GLY A 172 5.91 1.19 13.75
CA GLY A 172 7.29 0.70 13.73
C GLY A 172 7.67 0.11 12.37
N GLU A 173 8.94 0.22 12.02
CA GLU A 173 9.56 -0.39 10.84
C GLU A 173 10.73 -1.29 11.27
N LEU A 174 10.99 -2.32 10.47
CA LEU A 174 12.09 -3.26 10.70
C LEU A 174 13.43 -2.70 10.20
N ARG A 175 14.54 -3.32 10.62
CA ARG A 175 15.84 -3.00 10.02
C ARG A 175 15.78 -3.43 8.56
N LYS A 176 16.30 -2.59 7.65
CA LYS A 176 16.18 -2.75 6.19
C LYS A 176 14.75 -2.67 5.64
N GLY A 177 13.74 -2.44 6.49
CA GLY A 177 12.33 -2.31 6.14
C GLY A 177 11.67 -3.57 5.56
N CYS A 178 10.35 -3.56 5.45
CA CYS A 178 9.55 -4.57 4.75
C CYS A 178 8.40 -3.90 3.98
N GLN A 179 7.83 -4.56 2.97
CA GLN A 179 6.51 -4.15 2.49
C GLN A 179 5.47 -4.42 3.60
N GLY A 180 4.41 -3.63 3.61
CA GLY A 180 3.22 -3.86 4.43
C GLY A 180 2.00 -3.37 3.67
N SER A 181 0.82 -3.85 4.05
CA SER A 181 -0.44 -3.53 3.36
C SER A 181 -1.35 -2.68 4.22
N VAL A 182 -2.03 -1.69 3.62
CA VAL A 182 -3.03 -0.87 4.29
C VAL A 182 -4.32 -0.78 3.49
N ILE A 183 -5.44 -0.97 4.18
CA ILE A 183 -6.78 -0.78 3.62
C ILE A 183 -7.62 0.11 4.54
N SER A 184 -8.63 0.74 3.95
CA SER A 184 -9.74 1.34 4.70
C SER A 184 -10.96 0.42 4.67
N PHE A 185 -11.75 0.47 5.73
CA PHE A 185 -13.01 -0.28 5.82
C PHE A 185 -14.05 0.51 6.62
N PRO A 186 -15.36 0.25 6.44
CA PRO A 186 -16.41 0.96 7.19
C PRO A 186 -16.19 0.86 8.71
N ALA A 187 -16.28 2.00 9.39
CA ALA A 187 -16.23 2.05 10.85
C ALA A 187 -17.36 1.20 11.46
N GLN A 188 -17.03 0.43 12.49
CA GLN A 188 -17.96 -0.51 13.14
C GLN A 188 -18.70 0.19 14.29
N THR A 189 -19.60 1.11 13.96
CA THR A 189 -20.33 1.95 14.94
C THR A 189 -21.52 1.22 15.60
N GLY A 190 -21.79 -0.03 15.23
CA GLY A 190 -22.94 -0.81 15.72
C GLY A 190 -24.28 -0.44 15.07
N ASP A 191 -24.26 0.47 14.08
CA ASP A 191 -25.45 0.88 13.32
C ASP A 191 -25.82 -0.15 12.24
N ALA A 192 -27.11 -0.23 11.89
CA ALA A 192 -27.62 -1.12 10.84
C ALA A 192 -27.17 -0.72 9.42
N LYS A 193 -26.53 0.44 9.24
CA LYS A 193 -26.01 0.93 7.97
C LYS A 193 -24.49 1.08 8.04
N PRO A 194 -23.75 0.72 6.99
CA PRO A 194 -22.31 0.94 6.93
C PRO A 194 -21.97 2.42 7.13
N SER A 195 -21.02 2.70 8.03
CA SER A 195 -20.56 4.07 8.26
C SER A 195 -19.84 4.63 7.03
N GLU A 196 -20.07 5.91 6.77
CA GLU A 196 -19.25 6.68 5.81
C GLU A 196 -17.84 6.93 6.38
N GLU A 197 -17.71 6.96 7.70
CA GLU A 197 -16.41 6.99 8.38
C GLU A 197 -15.67 5.69 8.15
N LYS A 198 -14.35 5.81 7.93
CA LYS A 198 -13.49 4.69 7.64
C LYS A 198 -12.47 4.48 8.73
N TRP A 199 -12.31 3.24 9.14
CA TRP A 199 -11.17 2.78 9.92
C TRP A 199 -10.09 2.27 8.98
N LEU A 200 -8.88 2.15 9.50
CA LEU A 200 -7.73 1.60 8.79
C LEU A 200 -7.30 0.28 9.41
N LEU A 201 -6.91 -0.66 8.55
CA LEU A 201 -6.22 -1.89 8.94
C LEU A 201 -4.87 -1.91 8.23
N PHE A 202 -3.80 -2.19 8.97
CA PHE A 202 -2.45 -2.32 8.43
C PHE A 202 -1.85 -3.68 8.82
N SER A 203 -1.22 -4.38 7.88
CA SER A 203 -0.48 -5.62 8.14
C SER A 203 1.02 -5.43 7.91
N HIS A 204 1.82 -5.92 8.85
CA HIS A 204 3.27 -5.82 8.79
C HIS A 204 3.96 -6.80 9.75
N PRO A 205 5.15 -7.32 9.41
CA PRO A 205 5.96 -8.07 10.37
C PRO A 205 6.31 -7.22 11.60
N THR A 206 6.15 -7.79 12.78
CA THR A 206 6.22 -7.06 14.05
C THR A 206 7.55 -7.27 14.77
N ASN A 207 8.33 -8.25 14.32
CA ASN A 207 9.55 -8.68 14.97
C ASN A 207 10.62 -9.07 13.94
N GLN A 208 11.87 -9.13 14.37
CA GLN A 208 12.99 -9.55 13.53
C GLN A 208 14.13 -10.09 14.38
N LYS A 209 14.80 -11.12 13.87
CA LYS A 209 15.98 -11.70 14.52
C LYS A 209 17.29 -11.16 13.94
N SER A 210 17.31 -10.89 12.64
CA SER A 210 18.42 -10.28 11.90
C SER A 210 17.87 -9.37 10.80
N ASP A 211 18.75 -8.71 10.03
CA ASP A 211 18.35 -7.79 8.95
C ASP A 211 17.48 -8.45 7.84
N TRP A 212 17.51 -9.78 7.75
CA TRP A 212 16.81 -10.55 6.71
C TRP A 212 15.86 -11.61 7.27
N GLU A 213 15.76 -11.74 8.59
CA GLU A 213 14.87 -12.67 9.27
C GLU A 213 13.74 -11.90 9.95
N ARG A 214 12.71 -11.60 9.16
CA ARG A 214 11.47 -10.95 9.58
C ARG A 214 10.51 -11.98 10.18
N LEU A 215 9.86 -11.63 11.27
CA LEU A 215 9.05 -12.53 12.08
C LEU A 215 7.71 -11.88 12.43
N ASP A 216 6.74 -12.75 12.68
CA ASP A 216 5.46 -12.45 13.32
C ASP A 216 4.63 -11.41 12.55
N LEU A 217 3.77 -11.84 11.63
CA LEU A 217 2.87 -10.95 10.93
C LEU A 217 1.75 -10.47 11.86
N GLY A 218 1.68 -9.16 12.07
CA GLY A 218 0.65 -8.54 12.90
C GLY A 218 -0.27 -7.61 12.11
N VAL A 219 -1.48 -7.46 12.62
CA VAL A 219 -2.46 -6.49 12.13
C VAL A 219 -2.71 -5.39 13.16
N TYR A 220 -2.74 -4.16 12.67
CA TYR A 220 -2.90 -2.93 13.44
C TYR A 220 -4.18 -2.23 13.01
N VAL A 221 -4.92 -1.66 13.94
CA VAL A 221 -6.13 -0.87 13.65
C VAL A 221 -5.91 0.59 14.00
N SER A 222 -6.45 1.46 13.15
CA SER A 222 -6.69 2.86 13.51
C SER A 222 -8.17 3.19 13.29
N THR A 223 -8.85 3.63 14.33
CA THR A 223 -10.31 3.85 14.34
C THR A 223 -10.73 5.19 13.75
N SER A 224 -10.09 5.64 12.66
CA SER A 224 -10.16 7.01 12.08
C SER A 224 -9.12 7.97 12.69
N PRO A 225 -8.67 9.02 11.98
CA PRO A 225 -7.80 10.04 12.55
C PRO A 225 -8.41 10.65 13.82
N VAL A 226 -7.65 10.61 14.92
CA VAL A 226 -7.98 11.31 16.17
C VAL A 226 -7.85 12.81 15.92
N ARG A 227 -9.01 13.46 15.89
CA ARG A 227 -9.13 14.91 15.71
C ARG A 227 -8.81 15.64 17.01
N SER A 228 -7.53 15.88 17.30
CA SER A 228 -7.20 17.05 18.12
C SER A 228 -7.13 18.26 17.19
N ILE A 229 -7.92 19.28 17.52
CA ILE A 229 -7.94 20.65 16.98
C ILE A 229 -6.89 20.88 15.86
N SER A 230 -7.34 20.79 14.60
CA SER A 230 -6.63 21.20 13.36
C SER A 230 -5.51 20.32 12.77
N ALA A 231 -5.25 19.09 13.24
CA ALA A 231 -4.26 18.21 12.60
C ALA A 231 -4.80 16.80 12.29
N PHE A 232 -4.46 16.27 11.11
CA PHE A 232 -4.65 14.86 10.76
C PHE A 232 -3.70 14.03 11.61
N ASN A 233 -4.23 13.18 12.49
CA ASN A 233 -3.42 12.41 13.43
C ASN A 233 -3.99 10.99 13.60
N LEU A 234 -3.34 9.99 13.01
CA LEU A 234 -3.73 8.60 13.21
C LEU A 234 -3.19 8.08 14.54
N VAL A 235 -4.02 7.32 15.24
CA VAL A 235 -3.60 6.52 16.40
C VAL A 235 -3.74 5.06 16.00
N TRP A 236 -2.60 4.39 15.88
CA TRP A 236 -2.50 2.96 15.65
C TRP A 236 -2.48 2.19 16.97
N SER A 237 -3.16 1.06 16.98
CA SER A 237 -3.14 0.10 18.08
C SER A 237 -1.80 -0.62 18.22
N GLN A 238 -1.65 -1.45 19.26
CA GLN A 238 -0.67 -2.54 19.22
C GLN A 238 -1.12 -3.63 18.22
N PRO A 239 -0.20 -4.44 17.68
CA PRO A 239 -0.59 -5.48 16.73
C PRO A 239 -1.29 -6.65 17.41
N TRP A 240 -2.26 -7.23 16.71
CA TRP A 240 -2.65 -8.62 16.90
C TRP A 240 -1.82 -9.49 15.95
N VAL A 241 -1.00 -10.40 16.48
CA VAL A 241 -0.19 -11.31 15.64
C VAL A 241 -1.07 -12.42 15.08
N ILE A 242 -1.28 -12.39 13.75
CA ILE A 242 -2.11 -13.35 13.01
C ILE A 242 -1.31 -14.56 12.54
N ASN A 243 0.00 -14.40 12.33
CA ASN A 243 0.92 -15.48 11.98
C ASN A 243 2.22 -15.37 12.78
N GLN A 244 2.57 -16.42 13.54
CA GLN A 244 3.82 -16.50 14.30
C GLN A 244 4.96 -17.07 13.44
N GLY A 245 6.18 -16.60 13.63
CA GLY A 245 7.36 -17.10 12.92
C GLY A 245 7.65 -16.35 11.61
N PRO A 246 8.48 -16.93 10.70
CA PRO A 246 8.91 -16.28 9.46
C PRO A 246 7.75 -15.68 8.67
N SER A 247 7.78 -14.36 8.50
CA SER A 247 6.71 -13.58 7.85
C SER A 247 7.31 -12.43 7.04
N GLY A 248 6.83 -12.26 5.80
CA GLY A 248 7.35 -11.29 4.85
C GLY A 248 6.28 -10.32 4.38
N TYR A 249 6.17 -10.16 3.06
CA TYR A 249 5.20 -9.28 2.44
C TYR A 249 3.79 -9.76 2.71
N SER A 250 2.84 -8.83 2.71
CA SER A 250 1.43 -9.15 2.90
C SER A 250 0.52 -8.24 2.08
N ASP A 251 -0.70 -8.68 1.81
CA ASP A 251 -1.71 -7.92 1.08
C ASP A 251 -3.09 -8.16 1.70
N LEU A 252 -3.74 -7.07 2.14
CA LEU A 252 -5.05 -7.10 2.80
C LEU A 252 -6.17 -6.79 1.81
N THR A 253 -7.32 -7.42 2.02
CA THR A 253 -8.58 -6.97 1.43
C THR A 253 -9.70 -7.03 2.46
N TYR A 254 -10.58 -6.03 2.40
CA TYR A 254 -11.86 -6.08 3.10
C TYR A 254 -12.83 -6.96 2.31
N ILE A 255 -13.52 -7.84 3.03
CA ILE A 255 -14.63 -8.64 2.56
C ILE A 255 -15.86 -8.10 3.30
N GLU A 256 -17.01 -8.06 2.62
CA GLU A 256 -18.27 -7.57 3.20
C GLU A 256 -18.57 -8.20 4.59
N ASP A 257 -19.45 -7.57 5.35
CA ASP A 257 -19.86 -8.02 6.69
C ASP A 257 -18.73 -8.12 7.71
N GLY A 258 -17.69 -7.28 7.57
CA GLY A 258 -16.67 -7.16 8.60
C GLY A 258 -15.57 -8.21 8.53
N TRP A 259 -15.47 -8.92 7.39
CA TRP A 259 -14.44 -9.91 7.14
C TRP A 259 -13.22 -9.30 6.47
N PHE A 260 -12.07 -9.91 6.67
CA PHE A 260 -10.82 -9.55 6.03
C PHE A 260 -10.14 -10.81 5.52
N ALA A 261 -9.45 -10.70 4.39
CA ALA A 261 -8.46 -11.69 3.98
C ALA A 261 -7.09 -11.02 3.93
N CYS A 262 -6.08 -11.77 4.36
CA CYS A 262 -4.68 -11.39 4.30
C CYS A 262 -3.92 -12.48 3.55
N LEU A 263 -3.35 -12.14 2.40
CA LEU A 263 -2.32 -12.96 1.75
C LEU A 263 -0.97 -12.58 2.33
N MET A 264 -0.12 -13.57 2.63
CA MET A 264 1.17 -13.33 3.24
C MET A 264 2.24 -14.33 2.81
N GLU A 265 3.46 -13.83 2.65
CA GLU A 265 4.67 -14.63 2.65
C GLU A 265 4.92 -15.18 4.06
N CYS A 266 4.99 -16.51 4.19
CA CYS A 266 5.33 -17.16 5.46
C CYS A 266 6.03 -18.51 5.26
N GLY A 267 6.44 -19.14 6.35
CA GLY A 267 7.03 -20.48 6.32
C GLY A 267 7.58 -20.97 7.65
N GLU A 268 8.10 -22.20 7.66
CA GLU A 268 8.78 -22.76 8.83
C GLU A 268 10.23 -22.28 8.93
N LYS A 269 10.93 -22.14 7.80
CA LYS A 269 12.35 -21.79 7.76
C LYS A 269 12.56 -20.36 7.28
N SER A 270 11.78 -19.93 6.30
CA SER A 270 11.88 -18.61 5.70
C SER A 270 10.51 -18.06 5.33
N ALA A 271 10.40 -16.73 5.29
CA ALA A 271 9.17 -16.06 4.86
C ALA A 271 8.81 -16.39 3.41
N ILE A 272 9.78 -16.74 2.56
CA ILE A 272 9.55 -17.02 1.13
C ILE A 272 9.27 -18.50 0.84
N ASP A 273 9.03 -19.33 1.86
CA ASP A 273 8.75 -20.75 1.66
C ASP A 273 7.37 -20.98 1.02
N GLN A 274 6.37 -20.16 1.37
CA GLN A 274 5.01 -20.26 0.85
C GLN A 274 4.25 -18.93 0.91
N ILE A 275 3.11 -18.88 0.21
CA ILE A 275 2.10 -17.84 0.35
C ILE A 275 0.87 -18.45 1.02
N ALA A 276 0.48 -17.93 2.18
CA ALA A 276 -0.72 -18.34 2.91
C ALA A 276 -1.83 -17.30 2.79
N CYS A 277 -3.07 -17.73 2.99
CA CYS A 277 -4.25 -16.86 3.11
C CYS A 277 -4.87 -17.07 4.49
N GLN A 278 -5.01 -15.99 5.25
CA GLN A 278 -5.73 -16.00 6.52
C GLN A 278 -6.95 -15.11 6.43
N VAL A 279 -8.09 -15.61 6.92
CA VAL A 279 -9.37 -14.90 6.93
C VAL A 279 -9.76 -14.70 8.38
N PHE A 280 -10.15 -13.47 8.73
CA PHE A 280 -10.52 -13.09 10.09
C PHE A 280 -11.57 -11.98 10.07
N THR A 281 -12.28 -11.82 11.18
CA THR A 281 -13.33 -10.81 11.37
C THR A 281 -12.82 -9.60 12.14
N TYR A 282 -13.51 -8.47 12.03
CA TYR A 282 -13.20 -7.31 12.88
C TYR A 282 -13.33 -7.65 14.37
N GLU A 283 -14.25 -8.54 14.78
CA GLU A 283 -14.39 -8.95 16.17
C GLU A 283 -13.14 -9.69 16.68
N GLU A 284 -12.55 -10.52 15.83
CA GLU A 284 -11.28 -11.20 16.15
C GLU A 284 -10.14 -10.19 16.23
N VAL A 285 -10.10 -9.19 15.34
CA VAL A 285 -9.14 -8.08 15.42
C VAL A 285 -9.26 -7.34 16.75
N LEU A 286 -10.47 -6.95 17.15
CA LEU A 286 -10.70 -6.24 18.41
C LEU A 286 -10.34 -7.08 19.64
N LYS A 287 -10.62 -8.39 19.61
CA LYS A 287 -10.25 -9.32 20.70
C LYS A 287 -8.74 -9.57 20.76
N GLY A 288 -8.08 -9.59 19.60
CA GLY A 288 -6.66 -9.88 19.48
C GLY A 288 -5.76 -8.70 19.84
N ILE A 289 -6.24 -7.46 19.72
CA ILE A 289 -5.50 -6.26 20.07
C ILE A 289 -5.51 -6.04 21.59
N PRO A 290 -4.34 -6.04 22.27
CA PRO A 290 -4.28 -5.78 23.70
C PRO A 290 -4.82 -4.39 24.06
N ASN A 291 -5.71 -4.32 25.07
CA ASN A 291 -6.26 -3.08 25.61
C ASN A 291 -7.05 -2.21 24.63
N PHE A 292 -7.59 -2.76 23.55
CA PHE A 292 -8.50 -2.01 22.67
C PHE A 292 -9.76 -1.63 23.47
N ARG A 293 -9.90 -0.34 23.79
CA ARG A 293 -11.11 0.21 24.41
C ARG A 293 -11.94 0.83 23.30
N THR A 294 -13.13 0.26 23.09
CA THR A 294 -14.21 0.88 22.30
C THR A 294 -14.68 2.18 22.92
#